data_AF-A0A532DHE9-F1
#
_entry.id   AF-A0A532DHE9-F1
#
_cell.length_a   1.000
_cell.length_b   1.000
_cell.length_c   1.000
_cell.angle_alpha   90.00
_cell.angle_beta   90.00
_cell.angle_gamma   90.00
#
_symmetry.space_group_name_H-M   'P 1'
#
loop_
_entity.id
_entity.type
_entity.pdbx_description
1 polymer ?
#
loop_
_entity_poly.entity_id
_entity_poly.type
_entity_poly.pdbx_seq_one_letter_code
_entity_poly.pdbx_strand_id
1 'polypeptide(L)'
;MLVEAVNGPIRYRWPGGEIRLVPGKPVELPNDRAERLLAKAGGKVRQITTTAPPVIVEPHPSPRRCYWEDRDGTIRPGVVTMLGQCGEEFWVLVEDGTSWVWVTDFRLRSRAQWESQQRTMATKNERGPQPAQKILRVPYA
;
A
#
# COMPACT_ATOMS: atom_id res chain seq x y z
N MET A 1 2.93 21.33 -19.90
CA MET A 1 1.90 20.55 -19.16
C MET A 1 1.75 19.16 -19.79
N LEU A 2 1.67 18.09 -18.99
CA LEU A 2 1.41 16.74 -19.50
C LEU A 2 -0.10 16.50 -19.69
N VAL A 3 -0.48 16.00 -20.86
CA VAL A 3 -1.87 15.69 -21.20
C VAL A 3 -1.94 14.30 -21.84
N GLU A 4 -2.95 13.52 -21.49
CA GLU A 4 -3.27 12.25 -22.17
C GLU A 4 -4.75 12.15 -22.51
N ALA A 5 -5.10 11.16 -23.33
CA ALA A 5 -6.50 10.84 -23.58
C ALA A 5 -7.08 9.94 -22.48
N VAL A 6 -8.39 10.02 -22.22
CA VAL A 6 -9.04 9.28 -21.13
C VAL A 6 -9.56 7.93 -21.61
N ASN A 7 -10.46 7.92 -22.60
CA ASN A 7 -11.18 6.71 -23.01
C ASN A 7 -10.62 6.03 -24.28
N GLY A 8 -9.90 6.77 -25.12
CA GLY A 8 -9.38 6.24 -26.39
C GLY A 8 -8.47 7.24 -27.10
N PRO A 9 -7.73 6.80 -28.14
CA PRO A 9 -6.76 7.66 -28.81
C PRO A 9 -7.40 8.88 -29.47
N ILE A 10 -6.77 10.05 -29.34
CA ILE A 10 -7.23 11.31 -29.93
C ILE A 10 -6.11 11.88 -30.78
N ARG A 11 -6.42 12.21 -32.03
CA ARG A 11 -5.54 13.02 -32.87
C ARG A 11 -5.84 14.49 -32.62
N TYR A 12 -4.82 15.23 -32.20
CA TYR A 12 -4.90 16.67 -32.00
C TYR A 12 -3.97 17.35 -33.01
N ARG A 13 -4.55 18.21 -33.85
CA ARG A 13 -3.85 18.91 -34.93
C ARG A 13 -3.90 20.42 -34.72
N TRP A 14 -2.78 21.09 -34.95
CA TRP A 14 -2.63 22.53 -34.88
C TRP A 14 -1.64 23.02 -35.96
N PRO A 15 -1.49 24.34 -36.18
CA PRO A 15 -0.61 24.85 -37.24
C PRO A 15 0.87 24.43 -37.14
N GLY A 16 1.32 24.02 -35.95
CA GLY A 16 2.70 23.58 -35.70
C GLY A 16 2.91 22.07 -35.70
N GLY A 17 1.86 21.27 -35.98
CA GLY A 17 1.99 19.82 -36.02
C GLY A 17 0.72 19.06 -35.66
N GLU A 18 0.88 17.74 -35.60
CA GLU A 18 -0.14 16.80 -35.14
C GLU A 18 0.47 15.86 -34.11
N ILE A 19 -0.29 15.56 -33.06
CA ILE A 19 0.05 14.48 -32.11
C ILE A 19 -1.10 13.51 -31.98
N ARG A 20 -0.74 12.32 -31.52
CA ARG A 20 -1.67 11.30 -31.08
C ARG A 20 -1.57 11.14 -29.57
N LEU A 21 -2.61 11.58 -28.87
CA LEU A 21 -2.78 11.29 -27.45
C LEU A 21 -3.35 9.88 -27.27
N VAL A 22 -2.83 9.13 -26.31
CA VAL A 22 -3.28 7.76 -26.00
C VAL A 22 -3.40 7.64 -24.48
N PRO A 23 -4.40 6.90 -23.95
CA PRO A 23 -4.48 6.64 -22.51
C PRO A 23 -3.22 5.94 -21.97
N GLY A 24 -2.72 6.38 -20.81
CA GLY A 24 -1.52 5.86 -20.17
C GLY A 24 -0.21 6.36 -20.78
N LYS A 25 -0.25 7.27 -21.75
CA LYS A 25 0.93 7.86 -22.40
C LYS A 25 0.80 9.39 -22.43
N PRO A 26 1.15 10.06 -21.32
CA PRO A 26 1.11 11.52 -21.24
C PRO A 26 2.08 12.14 -22.24
N VAL A 27 1.61 13.14 -22.97
CA VAL A 27 2.41 13.92 -23.92
C VAL A 27 2.57 15.33 -23.38
N GLU A 28 3.80 15.83 -23.43
CA GLU A 28 4.07 17.21 -23.04
C GLU A 28 3.60 18.19 -24.11
N LEU A 29 2.79 19.16 -23.68
CA LEU A 29 2.28 20.24 -24.49
C LEU A 29 2.63 21.61 -23.89
N PRO A 30 2.87 22.63 -24.73
CA PRO A 30 2.87 24.02 -24.29
C PRO A 30 1.59 24.35 -23.52
N ASN A 31 1.70 25.15 -22.44
CA ASN A 31 0.58 25.38 -21.53
C ASN A 31 -0.64 26.01 -22.23
N ASP A 32 -0.42 26.98 -23.11
CA ASP A 32 -1.47 27.60 -23.93
C ASP A 32 -2.24 26.58 -24.79
N ARG A 33 -1.55 25.54 -25.28
CA ARG A 33 -2.15 24.48 -26.09
C ARG A 33 -2.86 23.45 -25.24
N ALA A 34 -2.24 23.04 -24.14
CA ALA A 34 -2.85 22.11 -23.20
C ALA A 34 -4.18 22.66 -22.65
N GLU A 35 -4.22 23.92 -22.24
CA GLU A 35 -5.43 24.59 -21.74
C GLU A 35 -6.53 24.64 -22.81
N ARG A 36 -6.20 25.04 -24.05
CA ARG A 36 -7.15 25.05 -25.16
C ARG A 36 -7.68 23.66 -25.47
N LEU A 37 -6.81 22.65 -25.42
CA LEU A 37 -7.19 21.27 -25.67
C LEU A 37 -8.11 20.74 -24.56
N LEU A 38 -7.79 21.00 -23.30
CA LEU A 38 -8.62 20.64 -22.14
C LEU A 38 -10.00 21.28 -22.22
N ALA A 39 -10.07 22.58 -22.55
CA ALA A 39 -11.32 23.30 -22.72
C ALA A 39 -12.16 22.76 -23.90
N LYS A 40 -11.53 22.36 -25.02
CA LYS A 40 -12.22 21.92 -26.23
C LYS A 40 -12.61 20.44 -26.21
N ALA A 41 -11.80 19.59 -25.59
CA ALA A 41 -11.94 18.14 -25.70
C ALA A 41 -12.92 17.53 -24.67
N GLY A 42 -13.45 18.31 -23.73
CA GLY A 42 -14.63 17.95 -22.93
C GLY A 42 -14.57 16.56 -22.27
N GLY A 43 -13.64 16.36 -21.33
CA GLY A 43 -13.48 15.10 -20.60
C GLY A 43 -12.82 13.96 -21.39
N LYS A 44 -12.55 14.12 -22.70
CA LYS A 44 -11.84 13.12 -23.50
C LYS A 44 -10.32 13.14 -23.29
N VAL A 45 -9.81 14.22 -22.73
CA VAL A 45 -8.41 14.39 -22.33
C VAL A 45 -8.36 14.83 -20.88
N ARG A 46 -7.26 14.51 -20.21
CA ARG A 46 -6.99 14.95 -18.84
C ARG A 46 -5.57 15.48 -18.73
N GLN A 47 -5.39 16.45 -17.84
CA GLN A 47 -4.08 16.84 -17.38
C GLN A 47 -3.54 15.73 -16.47
N ILE A 48 -2.29 15.38 -16.66
CA ILE A 48 -1.55 14.52 -15.75
C ILE A 48 -0.65 15.43 -14.93
N THR A 49 -0.94 15.51 -13.64
CA THR A 49 -0.03 16.14 -12.69
C THR A 49 0.96 15.07 -12.26
N THR A 50 2.21 15.18 -12.69
CA THR A 50 3.32 14.30 -12.27
C THR A 50 3.75 14.61 -10.83
N THR A 51 2.79 14.82 -9.92
CA THR A 51 3.05 15.03 -8.50
C THR A 51 2.95 13.76 -7.67
N ALA A 52 2.65 12.60 -8.29
CA ALA A 52 2.86 11.34 -7.61
C ALA A 52 4.38 11.20 -7.39
N PRO A 53 4.85 11.13 -6.14
CA PRO A 53 6.26 10.92 -5.89
C PRO A 53 6.69 9.62 -6.57
N PRO A 54 7.92 9.55 -7.11
CA PRO A 54 8.40 8.31 -7.70
C PRO A 54 8.36 7.19 -6.66
N VAL A 55 7.88 6.02 -7.09
CA VAL A 55 7.99 4.79 -6.29
C VAL A 55 9.32 4.15 -6.64
N ILE A 56 10.24 4.13 -5.68
CA ILE A 56 11.54 3.49 -5.80
C ILE A 56 11.42 2.12 -5.13
N VAL A 57 11.79 1.05 -5.84
CA VAL A 57 11.81 -0.32 -5.31
C VAL A 57 13.17 -0.94 -5.58
N GLU A 58 13.84 -1.35 -4.51
CA GLU A 58 15.20 -1.88 -4.57
C GLU A 58 15.32 -3.17 -3.74
N PRO A 59 16.15 -4.14 -4.16
CA PRO A 59 16.43 -5.31 -3.35
C PRO A 59 17.13 -4.91 -2.04
N HIS A 60 16.76 -5.54 -0.93
CA HIS A 60 17.45 -5.30 0.34
C HIS A 60 18.88 -5.88 0.25
N PRO A 61 19.95 -5.10 0.51
CA PRO A 61 21.33 -5.51 0.22
C PRO A 61 21.81 -6.71 1.05
N SER A 62 21.18 -6.96 2.19
CA SER A 62 21.40 -8.14 3.02
C SER A 62 20.09 -8.53 3.70
N PRO A 63 19.31 -9.50 3.21
CA PRO A 63 18.01 -9.84 3.80
C PRO A 63 18.07 -9.98 5.33
N ARG A 64 17.16 -9.30 6.04
CA ARG A 64 17.16 -9.26 7.51
C ARG A 64 15.85 -9.77 8.07
N ARG A 65 15.93 -10.45 9.22
CA ARG A 65 14.74 -10.78 10.00
C ARG A 65 14.09 -9.49 10.47
N CYS A 66 12.77 -9.44 10.37
CA CYS A 66 11.95 -8.39 10.93
C CYS A 66 10.76 -8.99 11.68
N TYR A 67 10.08 -8.13 12.44
CA TYR A 67 8.81 -8.44 13.06
C TYR A 67 7.83 -7.35 12.64
N TRP A 68 6.61 -7.72 12.31
CA TRP A 68 5.61 -6.77 11.81
C TRP A 68 4.24 -7.09 12.39
N GLU A 69 3.43 -6.06 12.57
CA GLU A 69 2.06 -6.17 13.07
C GLU A 69 1.07 -6.29 11.90
N ASP A 70 0.34 -7.41 11.91
CA ASP A 70 -0.71 -7.70 10.96
C ASP A 70 -1.99 -6.89 11.26
N ARG A 71 -2.97 -6.89 10.36
CA ARG A 71 -4.21 -6.12 10.50
C ARG A 71 -5.04 -6.52 11.72
N ASP A 72 -4.89 -7.74 12.20
CA ASP A 72 -5.54 -8.25 13.40
C ASP A 72 -4.78 -7.89 14.71
N GLY A 73 -3.65 -7.17 14.60
CA GLY A 73 -2.78 -6.82 15.72
C GLY A 73 -1.76 -7.90 16.08
N THR A 74 -1.75 -9.05 15.38
CA THR A 74 -0.80 -10.12 15.62
C THR A 74 0.57 -9.73 15.08
N ILE A 75 1.59 -9.79 15.93
CA ILE A 75 2.99 -9.62 15.51
C ILE A 75 3.50 -10.94 14.91
N ARG A 76 3.97 -10.89 13.67
CA ARG A 76 4.52 -12.01 12.90
C ARG A 76 6.02 -11.80 12.61
N PRO A 77 6.84 -12.86 12.65
CA PRO A 77 8.20 -12.80 12.14
C PRO A 77 8.22 -12.90 10.61
N GLY A 78 9.26 -12.35 9.98
CA GLY A 78 9.49 -12.51 8.54
C GLY A 78 10.91 -12.09 8.14
N VAL A 79 11.18 -12.09 6.83
CA VAL A 79 12.46 -11.65 6.25
C VAL A 79 12.20 -10.52 5.25
N VAL A 80 12.90 -9.40 5.40
CA VAL A 80 12.85 -8.30 4.45
C VAL A 80 13.66 -8.64 3.21
N THR A 81 13.02 -8.64 2.05
CA THR A 81 13.64 -8.95 0.76
C THR A 81 13.78 -7.72 -0.15
N MET A 82 12.87 -6.75 -0.04
CA MET A 82 12.92 -5.50 -0.82
C MET A 82 12.61 -4.28 0.05
N LEU A 83 13.11 -3.14 -0.39
CA LEU A 83 12.83 -1.82 0.15
C LEU A 83 12.01 -1.03 -0.86
N GLY A 84 11.01 -0.31 -0.37
CA GLY A 84 10.14 0.56 -1.15
C GLY A 84 10.12 1.96 -0.56
N GLN A 85 10.21 2.98 -1.40
CA GLN A 85 10.03 4.37 -1.02
C GLN A 85 9.04 5.05 -1.95
N CYS A 86 8.03 5.71 -1.39
CA CYS A 86 7.06 6.53 -2.13
C CYS A 86 6.97 7.89 -1.44
N GLY A 87 7.70 8.87 -1.96
CA GLY A 87 7.82 10.18 -1.32
C GLY A 87 8.58 10.07 0.00
N GLU A 88 7.93 10.42 1.10
CA GLU A 88 8.49 10.32 2.46
C GLU A 88 8.15 8.99 3.16
N GLU A 89 7.27 8.18 2.57
CA GLU A 89 6.88 6.90 3.14
C GLU A 89 7.85 5.79 2.79
N PHE A 90 8.17 4.97 3.80
CA PHE A 90 9.04 3.81 3.66
C PHE A 90 8.26 2.51 3.87
N TRP A 91 8.56 1.54 3.00
CA TRP A 91 7.92 0.25 2.94
C TRP A 91 8.98 -0.85 2.84
N VAL A 92 8.68 -2.01 3.41
CA VAL A 92 9.50 -3.22 3.25
C VAL A 92 8.64 -4.35 2.70
N LEU A 93 9.19 -5.10 1.75
CA LEU A 93 8.58 -6.35 1.32
C LEU A 93 9.07 -7.45 2.24
N VAL A 94 8.13 -8.06 2.97
CA VAL A 94 8.40 -9.13 3.94
C VAL A 94 7.93 -10.45 3.38
N GLU A 95 8.81 -11.45 3.41
CA GLU A 95 8.48 -12.86 3.20
C GLU A 95 8.25 -13.54 4.56
N ASP A 96 7.07 -14.11 4.77
CA ASP A 96 6.70 -14.78 6.03
C ASP A 96 6.72 -16.32 5.95
N GLY A 97 7.24 -16.86 4.85
CA GLY A 97 7.29 -18.29 4.53
C GLY A 97 6.05 -18.83 3.81
N THR A 98 4.96 -18.06 3.76
CA THR A 98 3.73 -18.42 3.03
C THR A 98 3.34 -17.42 1.96
N SER A 99 3.73 -16.16 2.12
CA SER A 99 3.38 -15.07 1.23
C SER A 99 4.42 -13.95 1.25
N TRP A 100 4.26 -12.99 0.33
CA TRP A 100 4.95 -11.71 0.36
C TRP A 100 3.96 -10.61 0.70
N VAL A 101 4.35 -9.72 1.61
CA VAL A 101 3.51 -8.61 2.05
C VAL A 101 4.31 -7.32 2.14
N TRP A 102 3.76 -6.25 1.58
CA TRP A 102 4.30 -4.91 1.78
C TRP A 102 3.86 -4.38 3.15
N VAL A 103 4.85 -4.03 3.97
CA VAL A 103 4.67 -3.55 5.33
C VAL A 103 5.22 -2.14 5.44
N THR A 104 4.42 -1.22 5.98
CA THR A 104 4.87 0.14 6.31
C THR A 104 5.78 0.14 7.52
N ASP A 105 6.70 1.10 7.57
CA ASP A 105 7.60 1.32 8.70
C ASP A 105 6.90 1.35 10.07
N PHE A 106 5.75 2.03 10.18
CA PHE A 106 4.99 2.14 11.45
C PHE A 106 4.37 0.82 11.93
N ARG A 107 4.32 -0.21 11.08
CA ARG A 107 3.87 -1.57 11.45
C ARG A 107 5.03 -2.47 11.84
N LEU A 108 6.28 -2.03 11.69
CA LEU A 108 7.42 -2.79 12.17
C LEU A 108 7.43 -2.81 13.70
N ARG A 109 7.84 -3.93 14.25
CA ARG A 109 7.89 -4.20 15.68
C ARG A 109 9.27 -4.70 16.07
N SER A 110 9.58 -4.52 17.35
CA SER A 110 10.78 -5.07 17.94
C SER A 110 10.62 -6.56 18.21
N ARG A 111 11.75 -7.28 18.26
CA ARG A 111 11.82 -8.65 18.73
C ARG A 111 11.19 -8.83 20.11
N ALA A 112 11.46 -7.90 21.03
CA ALA A 112 10.95 -7.95 22.41
C ALA A 112 9.42 -7.90 22.46
N GLN A 113 8.78 -7.08 21.61
CA GLN A 113 7.31 -7.03 21.51
C GLN A 113 6.75 -8.36 21.01
N TRP A 114 7.36 -8.96 19.98
CA TRP A 114 6.96 -10.28 19.51
C TRP A 114 7.10 -11.34 20.60
N GLU A 115 8.24 -11.41 21.29
CA GLU A 115 8.46 -12.36 22.39
C GLU A 115 7.46 -12.17 23.54
N SER A 116 7.11 -10.92 23.88
CA SER A 116 6.09 -10.61 24.87
C SER A 116 4.70 -11.11 24.46
N GLN A 117 4.34 -10.97 23.17
CA GLN A 117 3.08 -11.51 22.66
C GLN A 117 3.04 -13.04 22.78
N GLN A 118 4.13 -13.73 22.41
CA GLN A 118 4.21 -15.19 22.51
C GLN A 118 4.02 -15.68 23.95
N ARG A 119 4.62 -14.99 24.93
CA ARG A 119 4.42 -15.30 26.36
C ARG A 119 2.96 -15.16 26.78
N THR A 120 2.30 -14.07 26.39
CA THR A 120 0.89 -13.84 26.71
C THR A 120 -0.02 -14.92 26.13
N MET A 121 0.23 -15.36 24.90
CA MET A 121 -0.51 -16.45 24.26
C MET A 121 -0.30 -17.78 24.97
N ALA A 122 0.93 -18.10 25.39
CA ALA A 122 1.25 -19.31 26.15
C ALA A 122 0.49 -19.35 27.49
N THR A 123 0.52 -18.26 28.27
CA THR A 123 -0.16 -18.18 29.57
C THR A 123 -1.69 -18.27 29.44
N LYS A 124 -2.26 -17.79 28.33
CA LYS A 124 -3.70 -17.88 28.08
C LYS A 124 -4.14 -19.32 27.77
N ASN A 125 -3.30 -20.11 27.10
CA ASN A 125 -3.59 -21.51 26.79
C ASN A 125 -3.45 -22.43 28.01
N GLU A 126 -2.63 -22.08 29.00
CA GLU A 126 -2.47 -22.85 30.25
C GLU A 126 -3.63 -22.63 31.24
N ARG A 127 -4.37 -21.53 31.11
CA ARG A 127 -5.66 -21.35 31.79
C ARG A 127 -6.74 -22.11 31.03
N GLY A 128 -6.80 -23.43 31.24
CA GLY A 128 -7.89 -24.29 30.75
C GLY A 128 -9.29 -23.74 31.08
N PRO A 129 -10.36 -24.26 30.46
CA PRO A 129 -11.71 -23.73 30.63
C PRO A 129 -12.04 -23.64 32.13
N GLN A 130 -12.40 -22.44 32.59
CA GLN A 130 -12.93 -22.24 33.94
C GLN A 130 -14.09 -23.24 34.12
N PRO A 131 -14.09 -24.08 35.17
CA PRO A 131 -15.22 -24.94 35.43
C PRO A 131 -16.45 -24.05 35.55
N ALA A 132 -17.46 -24.33 34.73
CA ALA A 132 -18.72 -23.61 34.73
C ALA A 132 -19.22 -23.51 36.18
N GLN A 133 -19.30 -22.29 36.72
CA GLN A 133 -19.91 -22.07 38.02
C GLN A 133 -21.35 -22.55 37.93
N LYS A 134 -21.62 -23.68 38.59
CA LYS A 134 -22.94 -24.27 38.72
C LYS A 134 -23.78 -23.27 39.52
N ILE A 135 -24.54 -22.42 38.82
CA ILE A 135 -25.53 -21.56 39.45
C ILE A 135 -26.62 -22.48 39.99
N LEU A 136 -26.56 -22.78 41.29
CA LEU A 136 -27.64 -23.43 42.02
C LEU A 136 -28.82 -22.46 42.04
N ARG A 137 -29.80 -22.68 41.15
CA ARG A 137 -31.10 -22.03 41.26
C ARG A 137 -31.82 -22.63 42.46
N VAL A 138 -31.94 -21.85 43.53
CA VAL A 138 -32.83 -22.14 44.66
C VAL A 138 -34.27 -21.90 44.17
N PRO A 139 -35.17 -22.90 44.21
CA PRO A 139 -36.58 -22.66 43.94
C PRO A 139 -37.18 -21.91 45.14
N TYR A 140 -37.76 -20.74 44.88
CA TYR A 140 -38.63 -20.05 45.86
C TYR A 140 -39.92 -20.86 46.00
N ALA A 141 -40.27 -21.15 47.26
CA ALA A 141 -41.56 -21.70 47.68
C ALA A 141 -42.61 -20.58 47.80
#